data_AF-A0A9W6WA03-F1
#
_entry.id   AF-A0A9W6WA03-F1
#
_cell.length_a   1.000
_cell.length_b   1.000
_cell.length_c   1.000
_cell.angle_alpha   90.00
_cell.angle_beta   90.00
_cell.angle_gamma   90.00
#
_symmetry.space_group_name_H-M   'P 1'
#
loop_
_entity.id
_entity.type
_entity.pdbx_description
1 polymer ?
#
loop_
_entity_poly.entity_id
_entity_poly.type
_entity_poly.pdbx_seq_one_letter_code
_entity_poly.pdbx_strand_id
1 'polypeptide(L)'
;MTPHEAFTEHPRRYLAERGLAAHSAAFEPLTAAIIALTADHAWVTACAGTWRTVAASLSDDRDAMLASIECDLPTASGGYRRRFMDVAETVGRMSSRALDLVVAAEGVTAAVERARGLVVGEFLAAVAAMHRPDRPEDVTEVLAGHVERVAAVRAGLDVELAGMRAVLVALTERMAGEAGRLETVTE
;
A
#
# COMPACT_ATOMS: atom_id res chain seq x y z
N MET A 1 4.48 -23.87 7.60
CA MET A 1 5.10 -22.84 8.44
C MET A 1 4.67 -21.48 7.91
N THR A 2 3.87 -20.74 8.67
CA THR A 2 3.41 -19.38 8.30
C THR A 2 4.51 -18.35 8.56
N PRO A 3 4.47 -17.16 7.92
CA PRO A 3 5.40 -16.07 8.25
C PRO A 3 5.36 -15.71 9.74
N HIS A 4 4.17 -15.72 10.33
CA HIS A 4 4.01 -15.54 11.78
C HIS A 4 4.84 -16.58 12.54
N GLU A 5 4.64 -17.87 12.29
CA GLU A 5 5.41 -18.95 12.93
C GLU A 5 6.93 -18.81 12.73
N ALA A 6 7.37 -18.41 11.53
CA ALA A 6 8.81 -18.22 11.25
C ALA A 6 9.43 -17.07 12.07
N PHE A 7 8.68 -15.99 12.31
CA PHE A 7 9.18 -14.79 12.99
C PHE A 7 8.83 -14.72 14.50
N THR A 8 7.86 -15.49 15.00
CA THR A 8 7.56 -15.58 16.44
C THR A 8 8.14 -16.83 17.09
N GLU A 9 7.95 -18.01 16.48
CA GLU A 9 8.28 -19.28 17.12
C GLU A 9 9.78 -19.60 17.03
N HIS A 10 10.41 -19.30 15.89
CA HIS A 10 11.84 -19.58 15.72
C HIS A 10 12.74 -18.76 16.66
N PRO A 11 12.51 -17.44 16.86
CA PRO A 11 13.24 -16.68 17.86
C PRO A 11 12.92 -17.12 19.30
N ARG A 12 11.66 -17.43 19.61
CA ARG A 12 11.27 -17.93 20.94
C ARG A 12 11.96 -19.23 21.30
N ARG A 13 11.97 -20.20 20.39
CA ARG A 13 12.63 -21.50 20.57
C ARG A 13 14.14 -21.33 20.73
N TYR A 14 14.76 -20.51 19.89
CA TYR A 14 16.18 -20.17 19.99
C TYR A 14 16.54 -19.54 21.35
N LEU A 15 15.72 -18.61 21.83
CA LEU A 15 15.90 -17.97 23.14
C LEU A 15 15.75 -18.97 24.29
N ALA A 16 14.76 -19.86 24.20
CA ALA A 16 14.56 -20.91 25.20
C ALA A 16 15.75 -21.88 25.27
N GLU A 17 16.28 -22.32 24.13
CA GLU A 17 17.45 -23.21 24.04
C GLU A 17 18.73 -22.59 24.62
N ARG A 18 18.81 -21.25 24.68
CA ARG A 18 19.95 -20.50 25.23
C ARG A 18 19.73 -20.01 26.67
N GLY A 19 18.62 -20.37 27.31
CA GLY A 19 18.28 -19.88 28.65
C GLY A 19 17.90 -18.39 28.70
N LEU A 20 17.59 -17.79 27.55
CA LEU A 20 17.24 -16.38 27.37
C LEU A 20 15.72 -16.18 27.20
N ALA A 21 14.89 -17.15 27.61
CA ALA A 21 13.44 -17.11 27.44
C ALA A 21 12.79 -15.83 28.03
N ALA A 22 13.37 -15.29 29.11
CA ALA A 22 12.95 -14.03 29.74
C ALA A 22 13.00 -12.83 28.79
N HIS A 23 13.83 -12.87 27.74
CA HIS A 23 13.96 -11.79 26.76
C HIS A 23 13.02 -11.94 25.56
N SER A 24 12.22 -13.02 25.46
CA SER A 24 11.34 -13.23 24.31
C SER A 24 10.23 -12.17 24.19
N ALA A 25 9.78 -11.61 25.31
CA ALA A 25 8.82 -10.51 25.34
C ALA A 25 9.38 -9.24 24.67
N ALA A 26 10.70 -9.01 24.73
CA ALA A 26 11.34 -7.86 24.10
C ALA A 26 11.39 -7.97 22.56
N PHE A 27 11.22 -9.16 21.99
CA PHE A 27 11.17 -9.37 20.53
C PHE A 27 9.78 -9.23 19.93
N GLU A 28 8.73 -9.35 20.75
CA GLU A 28 7.35 -9.30 20.29
C GLU A 28 7.02 -8.03 19.49
N PRO A 29 7.45 -6.82 19.91
CA PRO A 29 7.23 -5.61 19.12
C PRO A 29 7.93 -5.64 17.74
N LEU A 30 9.15 -6.17 17.68
CA LEU A 30 9.92 -6.26 16.42
C LEU A 30 9.26 -7.24 15.45
N THR A 31 8.84 -8.40 15.94
CA THR A 31 8.14 -9.40 15.14
C THR A 31 6.78 -8.90 14.68
N ALA A 32 6.02 -8.23 15.56
CA ALA A 32 4.74 -7.63 15.21
C ALA A 32 4.91 -6.59 14.08
N ALA A 33 5.95 -5.76 14.14
CA ALA A 33 6.25 -4.79 13.09
C ALA A 33 6.54 -5.45 11.73
N ILE A 34 7.31 -6.54 11.69
CA ILE A 34 7.60 -7.28 10.44
C ILE A 34 6.31 -7.84 9.83
N ILE A 35 5.44 -8.41 10.66
CA ILE A 35 4.16 -8.97 10.22
C ILE A 35 3.25 -7.85 9.68
N ALA A 36 3.15 -6.73 10.40
CA ALA A 36 2.36 -5.58 9.97
C ALA A 36 2.86 -5.03 8.62
N LEU A 37 4.17 -4.86 8.45
CA LEU A 37 4.77 -4.40 7.18
C LEU A 37 4.45 -5.35 6.01
N THR A 38 4.39 -6.66 6.27
CA THR A 38 4.01 -7.65 5.25
C THR A 38 2.55 -7.45 4.81
N ALA A 39 1.65 -7.21 5.77
CA ALA A 39 0.25 -6.93 5.49
C ALA A 39 0.07 -5.60 4.74
N ASP A 40 0.79 -4.54 5.15
CA ASP A 40 0.74 -3.25 4.47
C ASP A 40 1.26 -3.32 3.05
N HIS A 41 2.38 -4.01 2.81
CA HIS A 41 2.91 -4.21 1.47
C HIS A 41 1.89 -4.91 0.56
N ALA A 42 1.25 -5.97 1.06
CA ALA A 42 0.21 -6.68 0.34
C ALA A 42 -0.99 -5.79 0.02
N TRP A 43 -1.43 -4.98 0.99
CA TRP A 43 -2.55 -4.05 0.82
C TRP A 43 -2.24 -2.98 -0.24
N VAL A 44 -1.10 -2.28 -0.14
CA VAL A 44 -0.73 -1.22 -1.10
C VAL A 44 -0.58 -1.78 -2.51
N THR A 45 0.05 -2.96 -2.64
CA THR A 45 0.22 -3.64 -3.93
C THR A 45 -1.12 -4.02 -4.55
N ALA A 46 -2.05 -4.55 -3.74
CA ALA A 46 -3.40 -4.89 -4.21
C ALA A 46 -4.16 -3.64 -4.67
N CYS A 47 -4.08 -2.53 -3.91
CA CYS A 47 -4.67 -1.26 -4.30
C CYS A 47 -4.12 -0.76 -5.65
N ALA A 48 -2.80 -0.73 -5.81
CA ALA A 48 -2.18 -0.32 -7.08
C ALA A 48 -2.65 -1.21 -8.24
N GLY A 49 -2.74 -2.53 -8.01
CA GLY A 49 -3.25 -3.49 -9.00
C GLY A 49 -4.68 -3.20 -9.43
N THR A 50 -5.61 -3.05 -8.47
CA THR A 50 -7.02 -2.76 -8.75
C THR A 50 -7.19 -1.48 -9.57
N TRP A 51 -6.52 -0.40 -9.16
CA TRP A 51 -6.68 0.89 -9.82
C TRP A 51 -6.02 0.97 -11.20
N ARG A 52 -4.96 0.19 -11.42
CA ARG A 52 -4.38 0.00 -12.77
C ARG A 52 -5.38 -0.67 -13.70
N THR A 53 -6.10 -1.69 -13.23
CA THR A 53 -7.17 -2.33 -14.01
C THR A 53 -8.31 -1.37 -14.31
N VAL A 54 -8.73 -0.56 -13.33
CA VAL A 54 -9.77 0.46 -13.53
C VAL A 54 -9.34 1.50 -14.57
N ALA A 55 -8.11 2.02 -14.47
CA ALA A 55 -7.59 2.98 -15.44
C ALA A 55 -7.51 2.42 -16.86
N ALA A 56 -7.09 1.16 -17.00
CA ALA A 56 -7.06 0.48 -18.29
C ALA A 56 -8.47 0.34 -18.88
N SER A 57 -9.43 -0.18 -18.11
CA SER A 57 -10.82 -0.32 -18.57
C SER A 57 -11.44 1.01 -19.01
N LEU A 58 -11.26 2.08 -18.22
CA LEU A 58 -11.78 3.40 -18.58
C LEU A 58 -11.10 3.97 -19.84
N SER A 59 -9.82 3.68 -20.05
CA SER A 59 -9.11 4.10 -21.26
C SER A 59 -9.63 3.36 -22.49
N ASP A 60 -9.83 2.05 -22.38
CA ASP A 60 -10.39 1.22 -23.44
C ASP A 60 -11.81 1.68 -23.81
N ASP A 61 -12.66 1.96 -22.80
CA ASP A 61 -14.02 2.48 -22.99
C ASP A 61 -14.00 3.85 -23.70
N ARG A 62 -13.12 4.76 -23.27
CA ARG A 62 -12.95 6.06 -23.94
C ARG A 62 -12.55 5.89 -25.39
N ASP A 63 -11.56 5.05 -25.67
CA ASP A 63 -11.03 4.88 -27.02
C ASP A 63 -12.07 4.22 -27.94
N ALA A 64 -12.87 3.29 -27.43
CA ALA A 64 -14.02 2.73 -28.12
C ALA A 64 -15.10 3.79 -28.41
N MET A 65 -15.41 4.67 -27.45
CA MET A 65 -16.34 5.79 -27.66
C MET A 65 -15.85 6.75 -28.74
N LEU A 66 -14.57 7.12 -28.71
CA LEU A 66 -13.97 8.02 -29.71
C LEU A 66 -13.99 7.39 -31.10
N ALA A 67 -13.67 6.09 -31.22
CA ALA A 67 -13.75 5.37 -32.49
C ALA A 67 -15.18 5.34 -33.05
N SER A 68 -16.20 5.12 -32.20
CA SER A 68 -17.60 5.17 -32.64
C SER A 68 -18.04 6.58 -33.07
N ILE A 69 -17.56 7.63 -32.40
CA ILE A 69 -17.80 9.01 -32.81
C ILE A 69 -17.25 9.28 -34.22
N GLU A 70 -16.05 8.77 -34.51
CA GLU A 70 -15.39 8.96 -35.80
C GLU A 70 -16.04 8.14 -36.93
N CYS A 71 -16.44 6.89 -36.65
CA CYS A 71 -16.96 5.97 -37.66
C CYS A 71 -18.48 6.06 -37.86
N ASP A 72 -19.25 6.12 -36.77
CA ASP A 72 -20.70 5.86 -36.80
C ASP A 72 -21.53 7.14 -36.69
N LEU A 73 -20.96 8.22 -36.17
CA LEU A 73 -21.64 9.49 -35.94
C LEU A 73 -21.24 10.69 -36.84
N PRO A 74 -20.58 10.56 -38.02
CA PRO A 74 -20.30 11.72 -38.87
C PRO A 74 -21.55 12.50 -39.28
N THR A 75 -22.70 11.82 -39.38
CA THR A 75 -24.00 12.36 -39.81
C THR A 75 -24.96 12.63 -38.65
N ALA A 76 -24.57 12.31 -37.41
CA ALA A 76 -25.41 12.57 -36.24
C ALA A 76 -25.57 14.07 -36.00
N SER A 77 -26.70 14.48 -35.41
CA SER A 77 -26.93 15.89 -35.07
C SER A 77 -25.79 16.42 -34.18
N GLY A 78 -25.35 17.67 -34.42
CA GLY A 78 -24.20 18.24 -33.71
C GLY A 78 -24.33 18.25 -32.18
N GLY A 79 -25.57 18.26 -31.65
CA GLY A 79 -25.83 18.15 -30.22
C GLY A 79 -25.66 16.74 -29.64
N TYR A 80 -25.91 15.69 -30.43
CA TYR A 80 -25.66 14.31 -30.01
C TYR A 80 -24.17 14.00 -29.98
N ARG A 81 -23.45 14.39 -31.04
CA ARG A 81 -21.98 14.24 -31.13
C ARG A 81 -21.26 14.97 -30.00
N ARG A 82 -21.69 16.19 -29.65
CA ARG A 82 -21.10 16.95 -28.53
C ARG A 82 -21.27 16.23 -27.19
N ARG A 83 -22.47 15.73 -26.88
CA ARG A 83 -22.70 14.98 -25.63
C ARG A 83 -21.84 13.73 -25.53
N PHE A 84 -21.66 13.00 -26.62
CA PHE A 84 -20.80 11.81 -26.65
C PHE A 84 -19.31 12.16 -26.43
N MET A 85 -18.84 13.28 -26.99
CA MET A 85 -17.50 13.81 -26.71
C MET A 85 -17.33 14.22 -25.24
N ASP A 86 -18.34 14.84 -24.64
CA ASP A 86 -18.32 15.25 -23.22
C ASP A 86 -18.25 14.03 -22.28
N VAL A 87 -18.93 12.93 -22.64
CA VAL A 87 -18.84 11.64 -21.94
C VAL A 87 -17.43 11.07 -22.08
N ALA A 88 -16.89 10.96 -23.31
CA ALA A 88 -15.55 10.43 -23.54
C ALA A 88 -14.47 11.25 -22.79
N GLU A 89 -14.60 12.57 -22.75
CA GLU A 89 -13.71 13.43 -21.99
C GLU A 89 -13.81 13.16 -20.48
N THR A 90 -15.02 12.95 -19.96
CA THR A 90 -15.25 12.60 -18.55
C THR A 90 -14.62 11.26 -18.20
N VAL A 91 -14.82 10.24 -19.03
CA VAL A 91 -14.17 8.93 -18.87
C VAL A 91 -12.64 9.05 -18.92
N GLY A 92 -12.11 9.90 -19.80
CA GLY A 92 -10.67 10.20 -19.86
C GLY A 92 -10.13 10.87 -18.58
N ARG A 93 -10.90 11.79 -17.98
CA ARG A 93 -10.56 12.38 -16.67
C ARG A 93 -10.59 11.33 -15.55
N MET A 94 -11.57 10.43 -15.56
CA MET A 94 -11.66 9.33 -14.58
C MET A 94 -10.47 8.38 -14.70
N SER A 95 -10.09 7.98 -15.92
CA SER A 95 -8.89 7.16 -16.18
C SER A 95 -7.62 7.83 -15.64
N SER A 96 -7.42 9.12 -15.96
CA SER A 96 -6.24 9.87 -15.50
C SER A 96 -6.14 9.90 -13.97
N ARG A 97 -7.27 10.08 -13.27
CA ARG A 97 -7.31 10.06 -11.80
C ARG A 97 -7.06 8.68 -11.20
N ALA A 98 -7.53 7.62 -11.87
CA ALA A 98 -7.21 6.26 -11.46
C ALA A 98 -5.69 6.01 -11.55
N LEU A 99 -5.01 6.57 -12.57
CA LEU A 99 -3.55 6.53 -12.67
C LEU A 99 -2.84 7.35 -11.58
N ASP A 100 -3.35 8.54 -11.22
CA ASP A 100 -2.79 9.32 -10.11
C ASP A 100 -2.75 8.49 -8.81
N LEU A 101 -3.77 7.66 -8.58
CA LEU A 101 -3.82 6.77 -7.42
C LEU A 101 -2.81 5.62 -7.55
N VAL A 102 -2.58 5.07 -8.74
CA VAL A 102 -1.51 4.08 -8.96
C VAL A 102 -0.15 4.68 -8.61
N VAL A 103 0.13 5.91 -9.03
CA VAL A 103 1.39 6.60 -8.72
C VAL A 103 1.52 6.82 -7.21
N ALA A 104 0.46 7.27 -6.54
CA ALA A 104 0.46 7.43 -5.08
C ALA A 104 0.71 6.09 -4.37
N ALA A 105 0.06 5.01 -4.81
CA ALA A 105 0.24 3.67 -4.26
C ALA A 105 1.68 3.17 -4.47
N GLU A 106 2.27 3.36 -5.65
CA GLU A 106 3.67 3.00 -5.92
C GLU A 106 4.66 3.77 -5.04
N GLY A 107 4.40 5.06 -4.79
CA GLY A 107 5.17 5.87 -3.84
C GLY A 107 5.13 5.29 -2.43
N VAL A 108 3.96 4.87 -1.96
CA VAL A 108 3.81 4.22 -0.64
C VAL A 108 4.39 2.82 -0.63
N THR A 109 4.32 2.04 -1.70
CA THR A 109 5.01 0.74 -1.81
C THR A 109 6.51 0.91 -1.58
N ALA A 110 7.11 1.93 -2.19
CA ALA A 110 8.53 2.23 -1.97
C ALA A 110 8.81 2.64 -0.51
N ALA A 111 7.89 3.35 0.15
CA ALA A 111 8.02 3.68 1.57
C ALA A 111 7.92 2.42 2.46
N VAL A 112 6.99 1.50 2.18
CA VAL A 112 6.84 0.23 2.89
C VAL A 112 8.09 -0.63 2.73
N GLU A 113 8.64 -0.76 1.52
CA GLU A 113 9.87 -1.53 1.29
C GLU A 113 11.09 -0.94 2.01
N ARG A 114 11.23 0.39 2.04
CA ARG A 114 12.25 1.05 2.86
C ARG A 114 12.07 0.75 4.35
N ALA A 115 10.85 0.90 4.87
CA ALA A 115 10.55 0.62 6.27
C ALA A 115 10.83 -0.86 6.62
N ARG A 116 10.46 -1.78 5.72
CA ARG A 116 10.74 -3.21 5.86
C ARG A 116 12.24 -3.49 5.94
N GLY A 117 13.06 -2.89 5.07
CA GLY A 117 14.51 -3.02 5.13
C GLY A 117 15.09 -2.54 6.46
N LEU A 118 14.63 -1.40 6.97
CA LEU A 118 15.06 -0.86 8.27
C LEU A 118 14.65 -1.77 9.43
N VAL A 119 13.40 -2.19 9.49
CA VAL A 119 12.88 -3.03 10.57
C VAL A 119 13.55 -4.41 10.59
N VAL A 120 13.76 -5.02 9.42
CA VAL A 120 14.52 -6.28 9.34
C VAL A 120 15.97 -6.08 9.78
N GLY A 121 16.59 -4.96 9.41
CA GLY A 121 17.94 -4.60 9.87
C GLY A 121 18.03 -4.47 11.39
N GLU A 122 17.09 -3.76 12.01
CA GLU A 122 17.00 -3.63 13.48
C GLU A 122 16.74 -4.98 14.15
N PHE A 123 15.87 -5.82 13.59
CA PHE A 123 15.62 -7.18 14.08
C PHE A 123 16.89 -8.04 14.05
N LEU A 124 17.62 -8.04 12.93
CA LEU A 124 18.86 -8.80 12.80
C LEU A 124 19.97 -8.27 13.73
N ALA A 125 20.05 -6.95 13.92
CA ALA A 125 20.97 -6.33 14.86
C ALA A 125 20.64 -6.70 16.32
N ALA A 126 19.36 -6.70 16.68
CA ALA A 126 18.87 -7.17 17.97
C ALA A 126 19.22 -8.66 18.20
N VAL A 127 19.03 -9.50 17.18
CA VAL A 127 19.45 -10.91 17.24
C VAL A 127 20.96 -11.03 17.44
N ALA A 128 21.76 -10.27 16.67
CA ALA A 128 23.21 -10.31 16.76
C ALA A 128 23.74 -9.81 18.13
N ALA A 129 23.09 -8.81 18.73
CA ALA A 129 23.46 -8.30 20.06
C ALA A 129 23.37 -9.40 21.13
N MET A 130 22.36 -10.26 21.06
CA MET A 130 22.22 -11.40 21.99
C MET A 130 23.26 -12.50 21.79
N HIS A 131 23.90 -12.55 20.61
CA HIS A 131 24.95 -13.53 20.33
C HIS A 131 26.32 -13.08 20.84
N ARG A 132 26.44 -11.90 21.47
CA ARG A 132 27.71 -11.43 22.05
C ARG A 132 27.89 -12.02 23.46
N PRO A 133 28.87 -12.93 23.65
CA PRO A 133 29.05 -13.65 24.92
C PRO A 133 29.57 -12.77 26.07
N ASP A 134 30.06 -11.56 25.79
CA ASP A 134 30.84 -10.78 26.76
C ASP A 134 30.03 -9.73 27.56
N ARG A 135 28.73 -9.53 27.26
CA ARG A 135 27.88 -8.49 27.92
C ARG A 135 26.41 -8.90 28.06
N PRO A 136 26.07 -9.82 28.98
CA PRO A 136 24.70 -10.27 29.19
C PRO A 136 23.79 -9.23 29.87
N GLU A 137 24.35 -8.24 30.57
CA GLU A 137 23.59 -7.36 31.46
C GLU A 137 22.94 -6.15 30.75
N ASP A 138 23.39 -5.81 29.53
CA ASP A 138 22.88 -4.68 28.72
C ASP A 138 21.89 -5.10 27.62
N VAL A 139 21.60 -6.40 27.48
CA VAL A 139 20.78 -6.92 26.37
C VAL A 139 19.39 -6.29 26.35
N THR A 140 18.78 -6.09 27.51
CA THR A 140 17.45 -5.47 27.63
C THR A 140 17.44 -4.02 27.16
N GLU A 141 18.45 -3.22 27.52
CA GLU A 141 18.57 -1.82 27.10
C GLU A 141 18.84 -1.71 25.60
N VAL A 142 19.72 -2.57 25.07
CA VAL A 142 20.00 -2.64 23.63
C VAL A 142 18.72 -3.01 22.86
N LEU A 143 17.99 -4.03 23.30
CA LEU A 143 16.72 -4.43 22.68
C LEU A 143 15.66 -3.33 22.75
N ALA A 144 15.55 -2.63 23.89
CA ALA A 144 14.66 -1.48 24.02
C ALA A 144 14.98 -0.40 22.97
N GLY A 145 16.26 -0.09 22.76
CA GLY A 145 16.67 0.85 21.72
C GLY A 145 16.32 0.40 20.29
N HIS A 146 16.40 -0.90 19.98
CA HIS A 146 15.94 -1.45 18.69
C HIS A 146 14.43 -1.30 18.53
N VAL A 147 13.66 -1.61 19.58
CA VAL A 147 12.20 -1.46 19.60
C VAL A 147 11.78 -0.01 19.38
N GLU A 148 12.43 0.95 20.03
CA GLU A 148 12.17 2.37 19.85
C GLU A 148 12.42 2.84 18.40
N ARG A 149 13.53 2.41 17.79
CA ARG A 149 13.82 2.73 16.38
C ARG A 149 12.81 2.13 15.43
N VAL A 150 12.40 0.88 15.64
CA VAL A 150 11.33 0.24 14.86
C VAL A 150 10.00 0.97 15.03
N ALA A 151 9.66 1.38 16.25
CA ALA A 151 8.46 2.16 16.53
C ALA A 151 8.49 3.53 15.81
N ALA A 152 9.64 4.19 15.77
CA ALA A 152 9.80 5.45 15.04
C ALA A 152 9.65 5.27 13.52
N VAL A 153 10.27 4.24 12.94
CA VAL A 153 10.08 3.88 11.53
C VAL A 153 8.62 3.58 11.24
N ARG A 154 7.94 2.86 12.14
CA ARG A 154 6.52 2.53 11.99
C ARG A 154 5.64 3.77 12.01
N ALA A 155 5.83 4.66 12.98
CA ALA A 155 5.07 5.89 13.09
C ALA A 155 5.18 6.76 11.83
N GLY A 156 6.38 6.84 11.22
CA GLY A 156 6.57 7.52 9.94
C GLY A 156 5.77 6.88 8.80
N LEU A 157 5.78 5.55 8.71
CA LEU A 157 5.04 4.82 7.69
C LEU A 157 3.51 4.94 7.87
N ASP A 158 3.02 4.96 9.12
CA ASP A 158 1.58 5.09 9.39
C ASP A 158 1.01 6.41 8.86
N VAL A 159 1.81 7.49 8.84
CA VAL A 159 1.44 8.77 8.23
C VAL A 159 1.27 8.64 6.71
N GLU A 160 2.22 7.98 6.03
CA GLU A 160 2.16 7.74 4.58
C GLU A 160 0.95 6.87 4.20
N LEU A 161 0.71 5.79 4.97
CA LEU A 161 -0.44 4.91 4.78
C LEU A 161 -1.77 5.64 5.01
N ALA A 162 -1.85 6.49 6.04
CA ALA A 162 -3.02 7.31 6.29
C ALA A 162 -3.27 8.32 5.16
N GLY A 163 -2.21 8.95 4.66
CA GLY A 163 -2.26 9.86 3.50
C GLY A 163 -2.82 9.16 2.26
N MET A 164 -2.31 7.97 1.92
CA MET A 164 -2.81 7.17 0.81
C MET A 164 -4.28 6.77 0.99
N ARG A 165 -4.69 6.36 2.19
CA ARG A 165 -6.10 6.02 2.48
C ARG A 165 -7.01 7.23 2.25
N ALA A 166 -6.60 8.42 2.70
CA ALA A 166 -7.36 9.65 2.49
C ALA A 166 -7.50 10.00 1.00
N VAL A 167 -6.42 9.87 0.23
CA VAL A 167 -6.43 10.05 -1.23
C VAL A 167 -7.38 9.04 -1.90
N LEU A 168 -7.32 7.77 -1.49
CA LEU A 168 -8.17 6.72 -2.05
C LEU A 168 -9.66 6.99 -1.79
N VAL A 169 -10.02 7.41 -0.58
CA VAL A 169 -11.41 7.79 -0.26
C VAL A 169 -11.86 8.97 -1.11
N ALA A 170 -11.09 10.06 -1.13
CA ALA A 170 -11.45 11.27 -1.86
C ALA A 170 -11.58 11.03 -3.38
N LEU A 171 -10.71 10.20 -3.97
CA LEU A 171 -10.78 9.86 -5.39
C LEU A 171 -11.97 8.95 -5.69
N THR A 172 -12.27 7.97 -4.83
CA THR A 172 -13.43 7.10 -5.00
C THR A 172 -14.74 7.90 -4.95
N GLU A 173 -14.87 8.83 -4.00
CA GLU A 173 -16.04 9.71 -3.91
C GLU A 173 -16.18 10.61 -5.15
N ARG A 174 -15.07 11.17 -5.64
CA ARG A 174 -15.08 11.98 -6.87
C ARG A 174 -15.48 11.17 -8.09
N MET A 175 -14.97 9.94 -8.23
CA MET A 175 -15.37 9.07 -9.33
C MET A 175 -16.83 8.67 -9.26
N ALA A 176 -17.36 8.37 -8.07
CA ALA A 176 -18.77 8.09 -7.88
C ALA A 176 -19.64 9.29 -8.29
N GLY A 177 -19.22 10.51 -7.94
CA GLY A 177 -19.89 11.74 -8.38
C GLY A 177 -19.83 11.97 -9.89
N GLU A 178 -18.74 11.59 -10.56
CA GLU A 178 -18.64 11.64 -12.03
C GLU A 178 -19.50 10.58 -12.71
N ALA A 179 -19.52 9.35 -12.18
CA ALA A 179 -20.38 8.28 -12.66
C ALA A 179 -21.87 8.65 -12.55
N GLY A 180 -22.31 9.19 -11.40
CA GLY A 180 -23.70 9.63 -11.22
C GLY A 180 -24.09 10.78 -12.16
N ARG A 181 -23.16 11.67 -12.53
CA ARG A 181 -23.43 12.69 -13.57
C ARG A 181 -23.58 12.05 -14.95
N LEU A 182 -22.80 11.03 -15.27
CA LEU A 182 -22.92 10.33 -16.55
C LEU A 182 -24.28 9.64 -16.69
N GLU A 183 -24.78 9.00 -15.63
CA GLU A 183 -26.12 8.39 -15.61
C GLU A 183 -27.21 9.41 -15.96
N THR A 184 -27.14 10.62 -15.40
CA THR A 184 -28.13 11.69 -15.70
C THR A 184 -28.05 12.26 -17.12
N VAL A 185 -26.95 12.03 -17.84
CA VAL A 185 -26.78 12.50 -19.24
C VAL A 185 -27.26 11.44 -20.24
N THR A 186 -27.34 10.19 -19.81
CA THR A 186 -27.78 9.05 -20.63
C THR A 186 -29.29 8.77 -20.57
N GLU A 187 -30.02 9.37 -19.63
CA GLU A 187 -31.50 9.39 -19.57
C GLU A 187 -32.11 10.48 -20.46
#